data_AF-A0A0B1S6E3-F1
#
_entry.id   AF-A0A0B1S6E3-F1
#
_cell.length_a   1.000
_cell.length_b   1.000
_cell.length_c   1.000
_cell.angle_alpha   90.00
_cell.angle_beta   90.00
_cell.angle_gamma   90.00
#
_symmetry.space_group_name_H-M   'P 1'
#
loop_
_entity.id
_entity.type
_entity.pdbx_description
1 polymer ?
#
loop_
_entity_poly.entity_id
_entity_poly.type
_entity_poly.pdbx_seq_one_letter_code
_entity_poly.pdbx_strand_id
1 'polypeptide(L)'
;MHLNRLFRISMKQNKYPVLFLCVGETQRYTRFQDQRTSTSLTAVNFAAGADIMGVNFNSEDLLNDPYPVKRANDFRLITFVWGDDLDKKENINYFKKELGVDGLIYDRIGEDERRRNVFTVEREQKRALFKINSGTNTPQRTISPLGSNSSRSSLDDAPLIHDHEPLKPCKEVPEISGDVHLNRLEISQSVQVTRS
;
A
#
# COMPACT_ATOMS: atom_id res chain seq x y z
N MET A 1 25.33 2.16 32.91
CA MET A 1 24.04 1.42 32.91
C MET A 1 22.97 2.14 32.07
N HIS A 2 23.04 2.18 30.74
CA HIS A 2 21.99 2.83 29.93
C HIS A 2 21.56 2.10 28.65
N LEU A 3 22.09 0.92 28.34
CA LEU A 3 21.83 0.25 27.05
C LEU A 3 20.63 -0.74 27.03
N ASN A 4 19.94 -0.94 28.17
CA ASN A 4 18.99 -2.05 28.32
C ASN A 4 17.51 -1.70 28.07
N ARG A 5 17.16 -0.48 27.62
CA ARG A 5 15.73 -0.09 27.58
C ARG A 5 14.98 -0.57 26.34
N LEU A 6 15.64 -0.63 25.17
CA LEU A 6 15.04 -1.14 23.92
C LEU A 6 14.97 -2.68 23.88
N PHE A 7 16.00 -3.37 24.38
CA PHE A 7 16.02 -4.83 24.53
C PHE A 7 14.86 -5.34 25.41
N ARG A 8 14.33 -4.48 26.28
CA ARG A 8 13.28 -4.82 27.26
C ARG A 8 11.87 -4.90 26.68
N ILE A 9 11.59 -4.34 25.50
CA ILE A 9 10.22 -4.35 24.93
C ILE A 9 9.98 -5.63 24.13
N SER A 10 10.88 -5.99 23.20
CA SER A 10 10.76 -7.23 22.41
C SER A 10 10.76 -8.46 23.30
N MET A 11 11.61 -8.51 24.34
CA MET A 11 11.64 -9.62 25.30
C MET A 11 10.43 -9.70 26.23
N LYS A 12 9.74 -8.59 26.51
CA LYS A 12 8.59 -8.58 27.44
C LYS A 12 7.25 -8.76 26.73
N GLN A 13 7.15 -8.48 25.44
CA GLN A 13 5.91 -8.54 24.67
C GLN A 13 6.20 -8.93 23.21
N ASN A 14 6.38 -10.22 22.90
CA ASN A 14 6.63 -10.69 21.53
C ASN A 14 5.36 -10.75 20.65
N LYS A 15 4.26 -10.14 21.09
CA LYS A 15 2.98 -10.15 20.38
C LYS A 15 2.89 -9.06 19.31
N TYR A 16 3.60 -7.95 19.52
CA TYR A 16 3.53 -6.78 18.66
C TYR A 16 4.87 -6.53 18.00
N PRO A 17 4.89 -6.25 16.70
CA PRO A 17 6.11 -5.94 16.00
C PRO A 17 6.75 -4.67 16.55
N VAL A 18 8.07 -4.67 16.67
CA VAL A 18 8.86 -3.50 17.08
C VAL A 18 9.72 -3.07 15.89
N LEU A 19 9.70 -1.78 15.57
CA LEU A 19 10.58 -1.16 14.59
C LEU A 19 11.53 -0.19 15.30
N PHE A 20 12.76 -0.12 14.82
CA PHE A 20 13.81 0.71 15.39
C PHE A 20 13.82 2.09 14.76
N LEU A 21 13.52 3.13 15.55
CA LEU A 21 13.49 4.50 15.04
C LEU A 21 14.91 5.07 14.88
N CYS A 22 15.26 5.46 13.66
CA CYS A 22 16.52 6.10 13.32
C CYS A 22 16.26 7.51 12.75
N VAL A 23 17.07 8.46 13.22
CA VAL A 23 17.13 9.81 12.66
C VAL A 23 18.25 9.92 11.61
N GLY A 24 19.35 9.18 11.78
CA GLY A 24 20.49 9.22 10.86
C GLY A 24 21.23 10.56 10.91
N GLU A 25 21.93 10.87 9.82
CA GLU A 25 22.67 12.12 9.65
C GLU A 25 21.75 13.22 9.09
N THR A 26 21.05 13.90 9.99
CA THR A 26 20.23 15.08 9.69
C THR A 26 20.90 16.36 10.22
N GLN A 27 20.62 17.48 9.57
CA GLN A 27 20.91 18.82 10.11
C GLN A 27 19.69 19.47 10.77
N ARG A 28 18.48 18.94 10.54
CA ARG A 28 17.22 19.53 11.03
C ARG A 28 16.92 19.19 12.48
N TYR A 29 17.26 17.98 12.92
CA TYR A 29 16.95 17.51 14.27
C TYR A 29 18.20 17.29 15.11
N THR A 30 18.08 17.49 16.41
CA THR A 30 19.11 17.10 17.37
C THR A 30 19.30 15.59 17.31
N ARG A 31 20.54 15.15 17.09
CA ARG A 31 20.88 13.73 17.07
C ARG A 31 20.47 13.05 18.38
N PHE A 32 20.00 11.81 18.26
CA PHE A 32 19.73 10.98 19.41
C PHE A 32 21.02 10.69 20.19
N GLN A 33 20.90 10.59 21.51
CA GLN A 33 22.03 10.22 22.37
C GLN A 33 22.44 8.75 22.19
N ASP A 34 21.52 7.92 21.69
CA ASP A 34 21.76 6.52 21.41
C ASP A 34 22.70 6.35 20.21
N GLN A 35 23.92 5.87 20.46
CA GLN A 35 24.92 5.67 19.40
C GLN A 35 24.49 4.63 18.36
N ARG A 36 23.54 3.75 18.69
CA ARG A 36 23.01 2.74 17.75
C ARG A 36 22.19 3.36 16.63
N THR A 37 21.69 4.58 16.80
CA THR A 37 20.92 5.34 15.80
C THR A 37 21.71 6.51 15.21
N SER A 38 23.02 6.58 15.48
CA SER A 38 23.89 7.67 15.01
C SER A 38 23.92 7.79 13.49
N THR A 39 23.92 6.65 12.79
CA THR A 39 23.76 6.55 11.34
C THR A 39 22.68 5.51 11.02
N SER A 40 22.02 5.65 9.86
CA SER A 40 21.04 4.66 9.42
C SER A 40 21.65 3.28 9.18
N LEU A 41 22.90 3.21 8.75
CA LEU A 41 23.60 1.94 8.58
C LEU A 41 23.83 1.21 9.92
N THR A 42 24.23 1.95 10.96
CA THR A 42 24.39 1.39 12.31
C THR A 42 23.05 0.90 12.84
N ALA A 43 21.97 1.64 12.60
CA ALA A 43 20.62 1.27 13.03
C ALA A 43 20.15 -0.04 12.38
N VAL A 44 20.40 -0.23 11.09
CA VAL A 44 20.11 -1.47 10.36
C VAL A 44 20.86 -2.66 10.93
N ASN A 45 22.17 -2.52 11.13
CA ASN A 45 22.99 -3.60 11.70
C ASN A 45 22.53 -3.96 13.12
N PHE A 46 22.17 -2.96 13.93
CA PHE A 46 21.65 -3.19 15.27
C PHE A 46 20.31 -3.91 15.23
N ALA A 47 19.36 -3.47 14.38
CA ALA A 47 18.05 -4.11 14.29
C ALA A 47 18.15 -5.59 13.88
N ALA A 48 19.00 -5.91 12.90
CA ALA A 48 19.28 -7.29 12.50
C ALA A 48 19.89 -8.11 13.64
N GLY A 49 20.89 -7.57 14.35
CA GLY A 49 21.56 -8.28 15.45
C GLY A 49 20.72 -8.41 16.73
N ALA A 50 19.74 -7.53 16.92
CA ALA A 50 18.87 -7.52 18.09
C ALA A 50 17.52 -8.22 17.85
N ASP A 51 17.34 -8.86 16.69
CA ASP A 51 16.10 -9.52 16.26
C ASP A 51 14.89 -8.57 16.35
N ILE A 52 15.09 -7.33 15.89
CA ILE A 52 14.03 -6.32 15.76
C ILE A 52 13.49 -6.40 14.34
N MET A 53 12.17 -6.33 14.19
CA MET A 53 11.50 -6.63 12.92
C MET A 53 11.83 -5.64 11.78
N GLY A 54 12.17 -4.39 12.11
CA GLY A 54 12.35 -3.36 11.10
C GLY A 54 13.02 -2.10 11.61
N VAL A 55 13.19 -1.14 10.69
CA VAL A 55 13.79 0.18 10.93
C VAL A 55 12.90 1.27 10.34
N ASN A 56 12.73 2.36 11.09
CA ASN A 56 12.06 3.57 10.65
C ASN A 56 13.13 4.63 10.36
N PHE A 57 13.38 4.92 9.08
CA PHE A 57 14.39 5.88 8.64
C PHE A 57 13.83 7.29 8.52
N ASN A 58 14.70 8.28 8.69
CA ASN A 58 14.38 9.66 8.34
C ASN A 58 14.55 9.89 6.83
N SER A 59 13.64 10.67 6.24
CA SER A 59 13.65 10.98 4.81
C SER A 59 14.90 11.74 4.36
N GLU A 60 15.37 12.70 5.14
CA GLU A 60 16.53 13.54 4.79
C GLU A 60 17.78 12.69 4.62
N ASP A 61 18.00 11.77 5.57
CA ASP A 61 19.15 10.86 5.56
C ASP A 61 19.12 9.92 4.35
N LEU A 62 17.95 9.37 4.01
CA LEU A 62 17.82 8.47 2.85
C LEU A 62 17.84 9.16 1.49
N LEU A 63 17.49 10.45 1.43
CA LEU A 63 17.69 11.25 0.22
C LEU A 63 19.17 11.52 -0.02
N ASN A 64 19.99 11.56 1.04
CA ASN A 64 21.44 11.69 0.93
C ASN A 64 22.11 10.36 0.60
N ASP A 65 21.73 9.27 1.29
CA ASP A 65 22.24 7.93 1.05
C ASP A 65 21.12 6.87 1.07
N PRO A 66 20.76 6.28 -0.09
CA PRO A 66 19.75 5.22 -0.17
C PRO A 66 20.28 3.84 0.26
N TYR A 67 21.58 3.66 0.46
CA TYR A 67 22.20 2.36 0.75
C TYR A 67 21.66 1.65 2.00
N PRO A 68 21.29 2.32 3.11
CA PRO A 68 20.74 1.67 4.30
C PRO A 68 19.49 0.84 4.01
N VAL A 69 18.61 1.29 3.09
CA VAL A 69 17.41 0.53 2.70
C VAL A 69 17.80 -0.77 2.00
N LYS A 70 18.77 -0.70 1.08
CA LYS A 70 19.27 -1.91 0.40
C LYS A 70 19.79 -2.93 1.40
N ARG A 71 20.58 -2.48 2.38
CA ARG A 71 21.11 -3.37 3.43
C ARG A 71 20.02 -3.93 4.35
N ALA A 72 18.99 -3.13 4.65
CA ALA A 72 17.85 -3.61 5.41
C ALA A 72 17.10 -4.73 4.67
N ASN A 73 16.94 -4.59 3.35
CA ASN A 73 16.36 -5.62 2.49
C ASN A 73 17.20 -6.90 2.47
N ASP A 74 18.53 -6.80 2.42
CA ASP A 74 19.43 -7.95 2.51
C ASP A 74 19.25 -8.73 3.84
N PHE A 75 18.95 -8.03 4.93
CA PHE A 75 18.60 -8.62 6.23
C PHE A 75 17.13 -8.97 6.40
N ARG A 76 16.29 -8.74 5.38
CA ARG A 76 14.83 -8.98 5.40
C ARG A 76 14.11 -8.18 6.51
N LEU A 77 14.59 -6.98 6.79
CA LEU A 77 13.97 -6.06 7.75
C LEU A 77 12.88 -5.25 7.06
N ILE A 78 11.80 -4.97 7.78
CA ILE A 78 10.76 -4.06 7.31
C ILE A 78 11.26 -2.61 7.39
N THR A 79 11.04 -1.84 6.33
CA THR A 79 11.58 -0.49 6.14
C THR A 79 10.48 0.55 6.02
N PHE A 80 10.42 1.47 6.97
CA PHE A 80 9.48 2.59 6.93
C PHE A 80 10.27 3.89 6.85
N VAL A 81 9.70 4.92 6.22
CA VAL A 81 10.30 6.26 6.15
C VAL A 81 9.35 7.29 6.75
N TRP A 82 9.91 8.20 7.54
CA TRP A 82 9.22 9.35 8.13
C TRP A 82 10.06 10.61 7.90
N GLY A 83 9.42 11.78 7.95
CA GLY A 83 10.13 13.07 7.92
C GLY A 83 9.48 14.10 7.02
N ASP A 84 9.97 15.33 7.12
CA ASP A 84 9.38 16.51 6.48
C ASP A 84 9.50 16.49 4.95
N ASP A 85 10.44 15.73 4.39
CA ASP A 85 10.60 15.66 2.93
C ASP A 85 9.50 14.86 2.25
N LEU A 86 8.62 14.22 3.03
CA LEU A 86 7.44 13.50 2.54
C LEU A 86 6.24 14.41 2.24
N ASP A 87 6.36 15.73 2.36
CA ASP A 87 5.36 16.68 1.85
C ASP A 87 5.37 16.78 0.30
N LYS A 88 6.48 16.37 -0.33
CA LYS A 88 6.66 16.43 -1.79
C LYS A 88 6.24 15.11 -2.43
N LYS A 89 5.35 15.18 -3.41
CA LYS A 89 4.83 14.00 -4.14
C LYS A 89 5.94 13.25 -4.88
N GLU A 90 6.94 13.98 -5.35
CA GLU A 90 8.12 13.43 -6.03
C GLU A 90 8.89 12.51 -5.08
N ASN A 91 9.11 12.95 -3.85
CA ASN A 91 9.80 12.17 -2.82
C ASN A 91 8.96 10.95 -2.39
N ILE A 92 7.65 11.13 -2.17
CA ILE A 92 6.74 10.01 -1.89
C ILE A 92 6.86 8.94 -3.00
N ASN A 93 6.82 9.36 -4.27
CA ASN A 93 6.93 8.45 -5.40
C ASN A 93 8.30 7.78 -5.47
N TYR A 94 9.37 8.53 -5.24
CA TYR A 94 10.74 8.01 -5.17
C TYR A 94 10.84 6.90 -4.12
N PHE A 95 10.45 7.16 -2.88
CA PHE A 95 10.53 6.17 -1.82
C PHE A 95 9.67 4.93 -2.09
N LYS A 96 8.46 5.13 -2.60
CA LYS A 96 7.50 4.05 -2.86
C LYS A 96 7.86 3.19 -4.08
N LYS A 97 8.34 3.80 -5.16
CA LYS A 97 8.51 3.12 -6.46
C LYS A 97 9.96 2.82 -6.79
N GLU A 98 10.87 3.73 -6.48
CA GLU A 98 12.28 3.61 -6.84
C GLU A 98 13.09 2.96 -5.73
N LEU A 99 12.99 3.49 -4.50
CA LEU A 99 13.71 2.93 -3.37
C LEU A 99 13.05 1.66 -2.81
N GLY A 100 11.73 1.54 -2.97
CA GLY A 100 10.96 0.34 -2.63
C GLY A 100 10.82 0.07 -1.13
N VAL A 101 10.55 1.12 -0.35
CA VAL A 101 10.31 0.98 1.10
C VAL A 101 8.92 0.40 1.39
N ASP A 102 8.77 -0.32 2.50
CA ASP A 102 7.51 -1.00 2.86
C ASP A 102 6.41 -0.04 3.34
N GLY A 103 6.79 1.12 3.87
CA GLY A 103 5.84 2.08 4.42
C GLY A 103 6.35 3.51 4.46
N LEU A 104 5.41 4.45 4.42
CA LEU A 104 5.65 5.89 4.56
C LEU A 104 4.76 6.44 5.68
N ILE A 105 5.33 7.28 6.54
CA ILE A 105 4.65 7.96 7.64
C ILE A 105 4.70 9.46 7.37
N TYR A 106 3.55 10.04 6.98
CA TYR A 106 3.41 11.45 6.64
C TYR A 106 1.97 11.92 6.88
N ASP A 107 1.77 13.23 7.06
CA ASP A 107 0.49 13.78 7.53
C ASP A 107 -0.56 13.91 6.41
N ARG A 108 -0.17 14.39 5.22
CA ARG A 108 -1.06 14.76 4.11
C ARG A 108 -1.57 13.56 3.29
N ILE A 109 -2.09 12.53 3.96
CA ILE A 109 -2.55 11.33 3.28
C ILE A 109 -3.86 11.60 2.50
N GLY A 110 -3.76 11.51 1.17
CA GLY A 110 -4.90 11.57 0.24
C GLY A 110 -5.51 12.95 -0.02
N GLU A 111 -4.73 14.03 0.16
CA GLU A 111 -5.07 15.34 -0.43
C GLU A 111 -5.12 15.26 -1.98
N ASP A 112 -4.26 14.43 -2.55
CA ASP A 112 -4.08 14.29 -4.00
C ASP A 112 -4.78 13.07 -4.63
N GLU A 113 -5.38 12.20 -3.82
CA GLU A 113 -5.98 10.96 -4.27
C GLU A 113 -7.50 11.03 -4.14
N ARG A 114 -8.22 10.92 -5.27
CA ARG A 114 -9.68 10.80 -5.26
C ARG A 114 -10.06 9.51 -4.54
N ARG A 115 -10.32 9.60 -3.24
CA ARG A 115 -10.91 8.51 -2.46
C ARG A 115 -12.33 8.29 -2.95
N ARG A 116 -12.58 7.13 -3.55
CA ARG A 116 -13.96 6.70 -3.82
C ARG A 116 -14.55 6.17 -2.52
N ASN A 117 -15.74 6.66 -2.17
CA ASN A 117 -16.47 6.16 -1.00
C ASN A 117 -16.69 4.65 -1.14
N VAL A 118 -16.36 3.89 -0.08
CA VAL A 118 -16.50 2.42 -0.05
C VAL A 118 -17.90 1.99 -0.47
N PHE A 119 -18.94 2.70 -0.01
CA PHE A 119 -20.33 2.44 -0.38
C PHE A 119 -20.63 2.59 -1.88
N THR A 120 -19.95 3.51 -2.56
CA THR A 120 -20.08 3.68 -4.02
C THR A 120 -19.44 2.50 -4.73
N VAL A 121 -18.24 2.09 -4.30
CA VAL A 121 -17.51 0.95 -4.88
C VAL A 121 -18.30 -0.35 -4.68
N GLU A 122 -18.82 -0.61 -3.49
CA GLU A 122 -19.62 -1.80 -3.21
C GLU A 122 -20.92 -1.84 -4.03
N ARG A 123 -21.59 -0.69 -4.19
CA ARG A 123 -22.83 -0.60 -4.98
C ARG A 123 -22.54 -0.86 -6.46
N GLU A 124 -21.46 -0.30 -7.00
CA GLU A 124 -21.00 -0.55 -8.37
C GLU A 124 -20.66 -2.02 -8.59
N GLN A 125 -19.91 -2.64 -7.67
CA GLN A 125 -19.57 -4.07 -7.71
C GLN A 125 -20.82 -4.94 -7.68
N LYS A 126 -21.74 -4.71 -6.71
CA LYS A 126 -23.02 -5.43 -6.63
C LYS A 126 -23.83 -5.28 -7.92
N ARG A 127 -23.95 -4.06 -8.45
CA ARG A 127 -24.65 -3.81 -9.73
C ARG A 127 -24.00 -4.55 -10.91
N ALA A 128 -22.67 -4.58 -10.98
CA ALA A 128 -21.96 -5.31 -12.03
C ALA A 128 -22.21 -6.82 -11.95
N LEU A 129 -22.18 -7.40 -10.74
CA LEU A 129 -22.52 -8.81 -10.50
C LEU A 129 -23.95 -9.15 -10.97
N PHE A 130 -24.94 -8.33 -10.63
CA PHE A 130 -26.33 -8.57 -11.06
C PHE A 130 -26.56 -8.39 -12.55
N LYS A 131 -25.79 -7.52 -13.23
CA LYS A 131 -25.88 -7.30 -14.68
C LYS A 131 -25.36 -8.48 -15.49
N ILE A 132 -24.42 -9.25 -14.94
CA ILE A 132 -23.87 -10.46 -15.58
C ILE A 132 -24.90 -11.62 -15.51
N ASN A 133 -25.70 -11.68 -14.45
CA ASN A 133 -26.66 -12.77 -14.24
C ASN A 133 -28.00 -12.61 -14.97
N SER A 134 -28.31 -11.45 -15.53
CA SER A 134 -29.57 -11.19 -16.26
C SER A 134 -29.49 -11.53 -17.77
N GLY A 135 -28.40 -12.15 -18.23
CA GLY A 135 -28.17 -12.53 -19.63
C GLY A 135 -28.71 -13.89 -20.08
N THR A 136 -29.45 -14.63 -19.24
CA THR A 136 -30.10 -15.89 -19.65
C THR A 136 -31.60 -15.68 -19.85
N ASN A 137 -32.01 -15.70 -21.11
CA ASN A 137 -33.41 -15.64 -21.56
C ASN A 137 -34.32 -16.60 -20.79
N THR A 138 -35.38 -16.09 -20.18
CA THR A 138 -36.53 -16.88 -19.72
C THR A 138 -37.78 -16.42 -20.50
N PRO A 139 -38.53 -17.33 -21.14
CA PRO A 139 -39.62 -16.97 -22.05
C PRO A 139 -40.80 -16.33 -21.32
N GLN A 140 -41.35 -15.25 -21.92
CA GLN A 140 -42.56 -14.56 -21.47
C GLN A 140 -43.75 -15.53 -21.40
N ARG A 141 -44.42 -15.58 -20.24
CA ARG A 141 -45.81 -16.05 -20.15
C ARG A 141 -46.73 -14.83 -20.09
N THR A 142 -47.34 -14.53 -21.22
CA THR A 142 -48.38 -13.52 -21.40
C THR A 142 -49.66 -13.96 -20.69
N ILE A 143 -50.19 -13.16 -19.75
CA ILE A 143 -51.62 -13.16 -19.41
C ILE A 143 -52.06 -11.71 -19.19
N SER A 144 -53.03 -11.27 -20.00
CA SER A 144 -53.62 -9.93 -20.07
C SER A 144 -54.67 -9.69 -18.96
N PRO A 145 -55.12 -8.43 -18.73
CA PRO A 145 -55.64 -7.94 -17.44
C PRO A 145 -57.17 -7.93 -17.32
N LEU A 146 -57.70 -7.83 -16.10
CA LEU A 146 -59.13 -7.56 -15.85
C LEU A 146 -59.35 -6.65 -14.63
N GLY A 147 -60.01 -5.50 -14.87
CA GLY A 147 -61.13 -5.01 -14.03
C GLY A 147 -60.87 -4.07 -12.84
N SER A 148 -60.72 -2.77 -13.13
CA SER A 148 -61.52 -1.64 -12.59
C SER A 148 -62.00 -1.60 -11.11
N ASN A 149 -61.50 -0.63 -10.30
CA ASN A 149 -62.22 0.59 -9.86
C ASN A 149 -61.78 1.20 -8.50
N SER A 150 -61.61 2.53 -8.53
CA SER A 150 -61.99 3.53 -7.50
C SER A 150 -61.11 3.86 -6.28
N SER A 151 -60.51 5.07 -6.36
CA SER A 151 -60.61 6.19 -5.40
C SER A 151 -59.57 6.42 -4.29
N ARG A 152 -58.88 7.58 -4.41
CA ARG A 152 -58.34 8.52 -3.38
C ARG A 152 -57.05 8.05 -2.65
N SER A 153 -56.01 8.85 -2.38
CA SER A 153 -55.85 10.31 -2.23
C SER A 153 -54.36 10.75 -2.25
N SER A 154 -54.12 11.92 -2.86
CA SER A 154 -53.24 13.05 -2.44
C SER A 154 -51.73 12.90 -2.15
N LEU A 155 -50.99 13.87 -2.74
CA LEU A 155 -49.69 14.47 -2.39
C LEU A 155 -48.46 13.94 -3.12
N ASP A 156 -48.18 14.49 -4.31
CA ASP A 156 -46.84 14.51 -4.92
C ASP A 156 -46.55 15.92 -5.45
N ASP A 157 -45.58 16.60 -4.85
CA ASP A 157 -44.92 17.81 -5.33
C ASP A 157 -43.40 17.58 -5.25
N ALA A 158 -42.72 17.39 -6.39
CA ALA A 158 -41.33 17.81 -6.65
C ALA A 158 -40.90 17.49 -8.09
N PRO A 159 -40.02 18.31 -8.71
CA PRO A 159 -40.05 18.54 -10.14
C PRO A 159 -39.06 17.70 -10.97
N LEU A 160 -39.46 17.56 -12.23
CA LEU A 160 -38.71 17.14 -13.41
C LEU A 160 -37.28 17.71 -13.49
N ILE A 161 -36.30 16.85 -13.75
CA ILE A 161 -35.03 17.25 -14.39
C ILE A 161 -34.83 16.42 -15.65
N HIS A 162 -34.60 17.18 -16.72
CA HIS A 162 -34.38 16.79 -18.11
C HIS A 162 -33.22 15.81 -18.33
N ASP A 163 -33.52 14.87 -19.23
CA ASP A 163 -32.72 14.18 -20.24
C ASP A 163 -31.23 14.57 -20.45
N HIS A 164 -30.42 13.52 -20.38
CA HIS A 164 -29.43 13.06 -21.36
C HIS A 164 -28.53 14.06 -22.13
N GLU A 165 -27.21 13.90 -21.92
CA GLU A 165 -26.17 14.12 -22.92
C GLU A 165 -25.27 12.85 -22.95
N PRO A 166 -25.01 12.23 -24.11
CA PRO A 166 -24.37 10.90 -24.19
C PRO A 166 -22.84 10.96 -24.07
N LEU A 167 -22.30 10.12 -23.18
CA LEU A 167 -20.87 9.84 -23.07
C LEU A 167 -20.35 9.09 -24.32
N LYS A 168 -19.23 9.58 -24.86
CA LYS A 168 -18.50 9.00 -26.00
C LYS A 168 -18.02 7.57 -25.70
N PRO A 169 -17.97 6.66 -26.69
CA PRO A 169 -17.47 5.30 -26.48
C PRO A 169 -15.98 5.29 -26.09
N CYS A 170 -15.65 4.64 -24.97
CA CYS A 170 -14.28 4.31 -24.61
C CYS A 170 -13.72 3.26 -25.56
N LYS A 171 -12.47 3.48 -26.01
CA LYS A 171 -11.70 2.56 -26.86
C LYS A 171 -11.36 1.29 -26.10
N GLU A 172 -11.48 0.14 -26.77
CA GLU A 172 -11.06 -1.17 -26.30
C GLU A 172 -9.57 -1.18 -25.94
N VAL A 173 -9.24 -1.79 -24.80
CA VAL A 173 -7.86 -2.11 -24.40
C VAL A 173 -7.59 -3.56 -24.84
N PRO A 174 -6.49 -3.85 -25.56
CA PRO A 174 -6.22 -5.21 -26.03
C PRO A 174 -5.84 -6.16 -24.91
N GLU A 175 -6.39 -7.36 -24.95
CA GLU A 175 -5.98 -8.53 -24.18
C GLU A 175 -4.56 -8.95 -24.58
N ILE A 176 -3.64 -9.02 -23.62
CA ILE A 176 -2.35 -9.68 -23.80
C ILE A 176 -2.39 -11.08 -23.20
N SER A 177 -2.61 -12.05 -24.10
CA SER A 177 -2.28 -13.46 -23.90
C SER A 177 -0.75 -13.63 -23.99
N GLY A 178 -0.15 -14.35 -23.04
CA GLY A 178 1.29 -14.61 -23.04
C GLY A 178 1.66 -15.73 -22.08
N ASP A 179 1.94 -16.90 -22.66
CA ASP A 179 2.38 -18.13 -22.00
C ASP A 179 3.66 -17.92 -21.15
N VAL A 180 3.62 -18.39 -19.91
CA VAL A 180 4.78 -18.43 -19.01
C VAL A 180 5.47 -19.78 -19.18
N HIS A 181 6.63 -19.79 -19.85
CA HIS A 181 7.51 -20.95 -19.90
C HIS A 181 8.50 -20.92 -18.73
N LEU A 182 8.36 -21.89 -17.81
CA LEU A 182 9.22 -22.13 -16.66
C LEU A 182 10.59 -22.66 -17.10
N ASN A 183 11.63 -21.84 -17.04
CA ASN A 183 13.02 -22.31 -17.16
C ASN A 183 13.61 -22.57 -15.76
N ARG A 184 13.83 -23.86 -15.49
CA ARG A 184 14.50 -24.43 -14.31
C ARG A 184 16.01 -24.22 -14.44
N LEU A 185 16.59 -23.32 -13.64
CA LEU A 185 18.05 -23.20 -13.51
C LEU A 185 18.57 -24.30 -12.57
N GLU A 186 19.42 -25.18 -13.08
CA GLU A 186 20.21 -26.12 -12.27
C GLU A 186 21.42 -25.42 -11.64
N ILE A 187 21.57 -25.64 -10.34
CA ILE A 187 22.71 -25.17 -9.53
C ILE A 187 23.84 -26.20 -9.66
N SER A 188 24.98 -25.79 -10.22
CA SER A 188 26.21 -26.59 -10.21
C SER A 188 27.13 -26.07 -9.10
N GLN A 189 27.38 -26.90 -8.08
CA GLN A 189 28.36 -26.64 -7.03
C GLN A 189 29.76 -27.05 -7.52
N SER A 190 30.71 -26.12 -7.50
CA SER A 190 32.14 -26.46 -7.50
C SER A 190 32.84 -25.71 -6.36
N VAL A 191 33.04 -26.41 -5.25
CA VAL A 191 33.85 -25.96 -4.12
C VAL A 191 35.28 -26.43 -4.37
N GLN A 192 36.22 -25.49 -4.50
CA GLN A 192 37.65 -25.77 -4.48
C GLN A 192 38.20 -25.32 -3.12
N VAL A 193 38.59 -26.30 -2.30
CA VAL A 193 39.28 -26.09 -1.02
C VAL A 193 40.77 -25.87 -1.32
N THR A 194 41.29 -24.69 -1.01
CA THR A 194 42.73 -24.46 -0.91
C THR A 194 43.10 -24.27 0.56
N ARG A 195 43.95 -25.17 1.06
CA ARG A 195 44.62 -25.04 2.36
C ARG A 195 45.84 -24.13 2.19
N SER A 196 46.08 -23.27 3.16
CA SER A 196 47.37 -22.62 3.42
C SER A 196 47.55 -22.57 4.93
#